data_AF-A0A2N2LEY1-F1
#
_entry.id   AF-A0A2N2LEY1-F1
#
_cell.length_a   1.000
_cell.length_b   1.000
_cell.length_c   1.000
_cell.angle_alpha   90.00
_cell.angle_beta   90.00
_cell.angle_gamma   90.00
#
_symmetry.space_group_name_H-M   'P 1'
#
loop_
_entity.id
_entity.type
_entity.pdbx_description
1 polymer ?
#
loop_
_entity_poly.entity_id
_entity_poly.type
_entity_poly.pdbx_seq_one_letter_code
_entity_poly.pdbx_strand_id
1 'polypeptide(L)'
;MWLKQQFRFFIVFTIFFVVALCLSGCAIKKPGSDNVNSQINVFNRSLFAIADKSPINGVSPRREPCISGYEFYYDDLDLILSFHNNDRVWRITSRNKRTSIFGIAPGDSFAQAKEKIARLGFTQSYTPYKFAKDWCLFTLLVDEKNNVFGMTIEVLD
;
A
#
# COMPACT_ATOMS: atom_id res chain seq x y z
N MET A 1 22.53 39.56 -36.10
CA MET A 1 22.47 38.08 -36.06
C MET A 1 22.60 37.48 -34.66
N TRP A 2 23.30 38.14 -33.72
CA TRP A 2 23.60 37.61 -32.38
C TRP A 2 22.37 37.46 -31.44
N LEU A 3 21.42 38.40 -31.47
CA LEU A 3 20.18 38.37 -30.67
C LEU A 3 19.23 37.20 -31.03
N LYS A 4 19.19 36.79 -32.30
CA LYS A 4 18.36 35.65 -32.75
C LYS A 4 18.90 34.30 -32.27
N GLN A 5 20.19 34.22 -31.96
CA GLN A 5 20.85 33.00 -31.51
C GLN A 5 20.65 32.77 -30.01
N GLN A 6 20.68 33.84 -29.21
CA GLN A 6 20.37 33.78 -27.76
C GLN A 6 18.92 33.37 -27.48
N PHE A 7 17.96 33.85 -28.29
CA PHE A 7 16.55 33.44 -28.18
C PHE A 7 16.33 31.95 -28.47
N ARG A 8 17.07 31.39 -29.45
CA ARG A 8 17.00 29.96 -29.79
C ARG A 8 17.54 29.08 -28.66
N PHE A 9 18.64 29.48 -28.01
CA PHE A 9 19.17 28.76 -26.85
C PHE A 9 18.20 28.78 -25.67
N PHE A 10 17.55 29.92 -25.40
CA PHE A 10 16.58 30.05 -24.31
C PHE A 10 15.35 29.13 -24.50
N ILE A 11 14.84 29.04 -25.74
CA ILE A 11 13.71 28.17 -26.07
C ILE A 11 14.09 26.69 -25.89
N VAL A 12 15.27 26.28 -26.35
CA VAL A 12 15.75 24.88 -26.20
C VAL A 12 15.93 24.53 -24.72
N PHE A 13 16.51 25.44 -23.92
CA PHE A 13 16.70 25.21 -22.49
C PHE A 13 15.36 25.12 -21.73
N THR A 14 14.39 25.96 -22.10
CA THR A 14 13.04 25.94 -21.51
C THR A 14 12.30 24.65 -21.87
N ILE A 15 12.38 24.19 -23.12
CA ILE A 15 11.79 22.91 -23.56
C ILE A 15 12.43 21.73 -22.83
N PHE A 16 13.76 21.72 -22.67
CA PHE A 16 14.45 20.66 -21.94
C PHE A 16 14.05 20.62 -20.46
N PHE A 17 13.86 21.78 -19.83
CA PHE A 17 13.43 21.88 -18.44
C PHE A 17 11.97 21.42 -18.24
N VAL A 18 11.07 21.76 -19.16
CA VAL A 18 9.67 21.30 -19.13
C VAL A 18 9.59 19.78 -19.35
N VAL A 19 10.37 19.22 -20.28
CA VAL A 19 10.42 17.76 -20.50
C VAL A 19 11.01 17.03 -19.29
N ALA A 20 12.05 17.58 -18.65
CA ALA A 20 12.62 17.00 -17.44
C ALA A 20 11.65 17.02 -16.24
N LEU A 21 10.82 18.07 -16.12
CA LEU A 21 9.75 18.15 -15.12
C LEU A 21 8.61 17.16 -15.37
N CYS A 22 8.31 16.84 -16.63
CA CYS A 22 7.33 15.79 -16.96
C CYS A 22 7.85 14.37 -16.67
N LEU A 23 9.18 14.16 -16.60
CA LEU A 23 9.77 12.84 -16.37
C LEU A 23 10.02 12.51 -14.89
N SER A 24 10.09 13.51 -14.00
CA SER A 24 10.40 13.29 -12.57
C SER A 24 9.17 12.98 -11.70
N GLY A 25 7.97 12.95 -12.28
CA GLY A 25 6.70 13.03 -11.53
C GLY A 25 5.72 11.87 -11.67
N CYS A 26 6.02 10.82 -12.44
CA CYS A 26 5.17 9.62 -12.44
C CYS A 26 5.38 8.82 -11.14
N ALA A 27 4.83 9.34 -10.04
CA ALA A 27 4.59 8.56 -8.85
C ALA A 27 3.80 7.31 -9.27
N ILE A 28 4.36 6.13 -9.01
CA ILE A 28 3.76 4.82 -9.29
C ILE A 28 2.51 4.71 -8.41
N LYS A 29 1.40 5.30 -8.86
CA LYS A 29 0.09 5.19 -8.25
C LYS A 29 -0.75 4.34 -9.19
N LYS A 30 -1.23 3.19 -8.71
CA LYS A 30 -2.20 2.39 -9.47
C LYS A 30 -3.55 3.16 -9.50
N PRO A 31 -4.33 3.06 -10.59
CA PRO A 31 -5.65 3.68 -10.67
C PRO A 31 -6.56 3.27 -9.51
N GLY A 32 -7.26 4.21 -8.90
CA GLY A 32 -8.17 3.93 -7.77
C GLY A 32 -7.48 3.67 -6.42
N SER A 33 -6.16 3.84 -6.33
CA SER A 33 -5.40 3.68 -5.07
C SER A 33 -5.89 4.56 -3.92
N ASP A 34 -6.35 5.78 -4.20
CA ASP A 34 -6.91 6.65 -3.16
C ASP A 34 -8.21 6.08 -2.55
N ASN A 35 -9.07 5.43 -3.36
CA ASN A 35 -10.28 4.77 -2.87
C ASN A 35 -9.90 3.59 -1.96
N VAL A 36 -8.97 2.74 -2.40
CA VAL A 36 -8.46 1.62 -1.58
C VAL A 36 -7.85 2.14 -0.27
N ASN A 37 -6.97 3.14 -0.35
CA ASN A 37 -6.30 3.69 0.84
C ASN A 37 -7.27 4.35 1.82
N SER A 38 -8.38 4.94 1.36
CA SER A 38 -9.41 5.49 2.27
C SER A 38 -10.12 4.41 3.11
N GLN A 39 -10.02 3.15 2.71
CA GLN A 39 -10.59 2.00 3.41
C GLN A 39 -9.56 1.28 4.31
N ILE A 40 -8.31 1.77 4.38
CA ILE A 40 -7.26 1.21 5.23
C ILE A 40 -7.16 2.06 6.49
N ASN A 41 -7.62 1.51 7.62
CA ASN A 41 -7.46 2.11 8.93
C ASN A 41 -6.41 1.32 9.73
N VAL A 42 -5.14 1.54 9.38
CA VAL A 42 -3.99 0.88 10.01
C VAL A 42 -2.96 1.95 10.38
N PHE A 43 -3.15 2.60 11.53
CA PHE A 43 -2.22 3.60 12.08
C PHE A 43 -1.77 4.68 11.07
N ASN A 44 -2.70 5.17 10.24
CA ASN A 44 -2.43 6.14 9.15
C ASN A 44 -1.38 5.68 8.12
N ARG A 45 -1.21 4.37 7.93
CA ARG A 45 -0.37 3.79 6.89
C ARG A 45 -1.20 3.45 5.65
N SER A 46 -0.61 3.65 4.49
CA SER A 46 -1.26 3.49 3.19
C SER A 46 -0.34 2.79 2.20
N LEU A 47 -0.93 2.13 1.20
CA LEU A 47 -0.18 1.58 0.08
C LEU A 47 0.47 2.71 -0.73
N PHE A 48 1.65 2.43 -1.26
CA PHE A 48 2.52 3.37 -1.98
C PHE A 48 3.07 4.54 -1.14
N ALA A 49 2.86 4.54 0.19
CA ALA A 49 3.54 5.47 1.08
C ALA A 49 5.06 5.24 1.03
N ILE A 50 5.84 6.32 1.20
CA ILE A 50 7.29 6.23 1.31
C ILE A 50 7.64 5.59 2.66
N ALA A 51 8.73 4.83 2.69
CA ALA A 51 9.28 4.28 3.92
C ALA A 51 9.52 5.37 4.97
N ASP A 52 8.89 5.17 6.12
CA ASP A 52 8.97 6.03 7.28
C ASP A 52 9.40 5.17 8.48
N LYS A 53 10.56 5.50 9.04
CA LYS A 53 11.14 4.81 10.21
C LYS A 53 10.68 5.42 11.53
N SER A 54 9.83 6.44 11.49
CA SER A 54 9.34 7.08 12.70
C SER A 54 8.53 6.08 13.54
N PRO A 55 8.61 6.17 14.88
CA PRO A 55 7.80 5.32 15.75
C PRO A 55 6.31 5.55 15.52
N ILE A 56 5.54 4.47 15.50
CA ILE A 56 4.08 4.52 15.48
C ILE A 56 3.60 4.36 16.92
N ASN A 57 2.88 5.34 17.46
CA ASN A 57 2.40 5.31 18.84
C ASN A 57 3.51 4.97 19.87
N GLY A 58 4.74 5.45 19.62
CA GLY A 58 5.90 5.17 20.48
C GLY A 58 6.64 3.86 20.20
N VAL A 59 6.16 3.03 19.27
CA VAL A 59 6.78 1.75 18.90
C VAL A 59 7.67 1.93 17.67
N SER A 60 8.96 1.67 17.84
CA SER A 60 9.94 1.76 16.76
C SER A 60 9.91 0.51 15.86
N PRO A 61 10.11 0.66 14.53
CA PRO A 61 10.16 -0.49 13.64
C PRO A 61 11.47 -1.26 13.76
N ARG A 62 11.39 -2.58 13.66
CA ARG A 62 12.52 -3.47 13.40
C ARG A 62 12.56 -3.79 11.91
N ARG A 63 13.69 -3.49 11.25
CA ARG A 63 13.85 -3.73 9.80
C ARG A 63 14.45 -5.10 9.55
N GLU A 64 13.86 -5.87 8.65
CA GLU A 64 14.42 -7.13 8.15
C GLU A 64 14.40 -7.19 6.62
N PRO A 65 15.45 -7.71 5.96
CA PRO A 65 15.45 -7.94 4.52
C PRO A 65 14.51 -9.09 4.13
N CYS A 66 13.91 -9.01 2.94
CA CYS A 66 13.12 -10.09 2.35
C CYS A 66 13.41 -10.21 0.85
N ILE A 67 12.94 -11.30 0.22
CA ILE A 67 13.24 -11.60 -1.21
C ILE A 67 12.90 -10.41 -2.13
N SER A 68 11.80 -9.70 -1.83
CA SER A 68 11.28 -8.61 -2.66
C SER A 68 11.55 -7.21 -2.09
N GLY A 69 12.50 -7.08 -1.16
CA GLY A 69 12.87 -5.80 -0.54
C GLY A 69 13.16 -5.94 0.94
N TYR A 70 12.32 -5.33 1.78
CA TYR A 70 12.44 -5.42 3.23
C TYR A 70 11.11 -5.17 3.92
N GLU A 71 11.07 -5.41 5.22
CA GLU A 71 9.88 -5.23 6.05
C GLU A 71 10.22 -4.46 7.31
N PHE A 72 9.26 -3.67 7.77
CA PHE A 72 9.25 -3.09 9.10
C PHE A 72 8.24 -3.84 9.97
N TYR A 73 8.75 -4.44 11.03
CA TYR A 73 7.99 -5.10 12.07
C TYR A 73 7.78 -4.14 13.23
N TYR A 74 6.52 -3.92 13.60
CA TYR A 74 6.12 -3.21 14.81
C TYR A 74 5.50 -4.24 15.75
N ASP A 75 6.35 -5.00 16.43
CA ASP A 75 5.97 -6.21 17.16
C ASP A 75 4.86 -5.93 18.21
N ASP A 76 5.00 -4.86 19.01
CA ASP A 76 4.00 -4.46 20.02
C ASP A 76 2.67 -3.96 19.43
N LEU A 77 2.65 -3.61 18.14
CA LEU A 77 1.45 -3.20 17.43
C LEU A 77 0.85 -4.31 16.58
N ASP A 78 1.45 -5.50 16.53
CA ASP A 78 1.03 -6.58 15.64
C ASP A 78 0.89 -6.13 14.17
N LEU A 79 1.82 -5.29 13.71
CA LEU A 79 1.83 -4.67 12.39
C LEU A 79 3.12 -4.99 11.63
N ILE A 80 2.96 -5.32 10.35
CA ILE A 80 4.06 -5.50 9.39
C ILE A 80 3.78 -4.61 8.18
N LEU A 81 4.76 -3.79 7.82
CA LEU A 81 4.77 -3.01 6.59
C LEU A 81 5.87 -3.56 5.68
N SER A 82 5.51 -4.06 4.50
CA SER A 82 6.49 -4.55 3.52
C SER A 82 6.74 -3.49 2.45
N PHE A 83 8.01 -3.33 2.10
CA PHE A 83 8.51 -2.34 1.15
C PHE A 83 9.23 -3.03 -0.01
N HIS A 84 9.02 -2.50 -1.21
CA HIS A 84 9.85 -2.86 -2.36
C HIS A 84 11.20 -2.13 -2.31
N ASN A 85 12.10 -2.49 -3.22
CA ASN A 85 13.40 -1.83 -3.38
C ASN A 85 13.32 -0.32 -3.69
N ASN A 86 12.15 0.18 -4.06
CA ASN A 86 11.89 1.61 -4.29
C ASN A 86 11.38 2.36 -3.04
N ASP A 87 11.49 1.75 -1.86
CA ASP A 87 11.05 2.30 -0.56
C ASP A 87 9.57 2.67 -0.51
N ARG A 88 8.72 1.93 -1.24
CA ARG A 88 7.26 2.11 -1.22
C ARG A 88 6.58 0.94 -0.54
N VAL A 89 5.61 1.25 0.33
CA VAL A 89 4.74 0.24 0.94
C VAL A 89 3.97 -0.47 -0.17
N TRP A 90 4.12 -1.78 -0.28
CA TRP A 90 3.34 -2.60 -1.23
C TRP A 90 2.46 -3.62 -0.52
N ARG A 91 2.73 -3.88 0.76
CA ARG A 91 1.91 -4.77 1.59
C ARG A 91 1.82 -4.26 3.01
N ILE A 92 0.61 -4.37 3.58
CA ILE A 92 0.31 -4.05 4.97
C ILE A 92 -0.35 -5.28 5.57
N THR A 93 0.21 -5.81 6.66
CA THR A 93 -0.39 -6.88 7.45
C THR A 93 -0.62 -6.39 8.86
N SER A 94 -1.84 -6.54 9.38
CA SER A 94 -2.17 -6.18 10.76
C SER A 94 -2.99 -7.29 11.42
N ARG A 95 -2.62 -7.63 12.65
CA ARG A 95 -3.42 -8.48 13.55
C ARG A 95 -3.99 -7.67 14.74
N ASN A 96 -3.75 -6.35 14.75
CA ASN A 96 -4.19 -5.48 15.82
C ASN A 96 -5.70 -5.26 15.82
N LYS A 97 -6.37 -5.53 16.96
CA LYS A 97 -7.82 -5.37 17.13
C LYS A 97 -8.34 -3.94 16.92
N ARG A 98 -7.47 -2.92 17.00
CA ARG A 98 -7.84 -1.51 16.78
C ARG A 98 -7.79 -1.09 15.31
N THR A 99 -7.36 -1.98 14.42
CA THR A 99 -7.18 -1.68 13.00
C THR A 99 -8.27 -2.33 12.16
N SER A 100 -8.55 -1.75 11.00
CA SER A 100 -9.47 -2.33 10.03
C SER A 100 -9.01 -2.09 8.61
N ILE A 101 -9.41 -2.99 7.71
CA ILE A 101 -9.24 -2.85 6.27
C ILE A 101 -10.59 -3.18 5.63
N PHE A 102 -11.12 -2.28 4.80
CA PHE A 102 -12.46 -2.40 4.22
C PHE A 102 -13.59 -2.58 5.25
N GLY A 103 -13.41 -2.01 6.45
CA GLY A 103 -14.37 -2.15 7.56
C GLY A 103 -14.43 -3.55 8.18
N ILE A 104 -13.45 -4.41 7.88
CA ILE A 104 -13.22 -5.70 8.53
C ILE A 104 -12.15 -5.51 9.61
N ALA A 105 -12.33 -6.10 10.79
CA ALA A 105 -11.39 -6.01 11.90
C ALA A 105 -11.12 -7.38 12.52
N PRO A 106 -10.00 -7.57 13.25
CA PRO A 106 -9.79 -8.80 14.01
C PRO A 106 -10.90 -9.01 15.05
N GLY A 107 -11.51 -10.19 15.03
CA GLY A 107 -12.70 -10.56 15.80
C GLY A 107 -13.96 -10.72 14.94
N ASP A 108 -14.00 -10.16 13.73
CA ASP A 108 -15.11 -10.38 12.79
C ASP A 108 -15.17 -11.86 12.38
N SER A 109 -16.37 -12.40 12.20
CA SER A 109 -16.52 -13.74 11.62
C SER A 109 -16.11 -13.74 10.15
N PHE A 110 -15.48 -14.84 9.69
CA PHE A 110 -15.06 -14.98 8.30
C PHE A 110 -16.24 -14.84 7.32
N ALA A 111 -17.42 -15.36 7.66
CA ALA A 111 -18.61 -15.26 6.82
C ALA A 111 -19.04 -13.79 6.58
N GLN A 112 -19.09 -12.99 7.65
CA GLN A 112 -19.42 -11.56 7.54
C GLN A 112 -18.33 -10.78 6.78
N ALA A 113 -17.05 -11.09 7.04
CA ALA A 113 -15.94 -10.46 6.34
C ALA A 113 -15.96 -10.77 4.83
N LYS A 114 -16.22 -12.02 4.47
CA LYS A 114 -16.39 -12.46 3.07
C LYS A 114 -17.53 -11.72 2.37
N GLU A 115 -18.66 -11.55 3.05
CA GLU A 115 -19.80 -10.82 2.50
C GLU A 115 -19.47 -9.33 2.28
N LYS A 116 -18.85 -8.67 3.27
CA LYS A 116 -18.40 -7.27 3.16
C LYS A 116 -17.48 -7.07 1.95
N ILE A 117 -16.45 -7.90 1.81
CA ILE A 117 -15.46 -7.74 0.73
C ILE A 117 -16.07 -8.05 -0.65
N ALA A 118 -16.96 -9.04 -0.75
CA ALA A 118 -17.67 -9.36 -1.98
C ALA A 118 -18.56 -8.20 -2.45
N ARG A 119 -19.26 -7.51 -1.53
CA ARG A 119 -20.06 -6.31 -1.84
C ARG A 119 -19.22 -5.14 -2.38
N LEU A 120 -17.93 -5.10 -2.05
CA LEU A 120 -16.98 -4.12 -2.59
C LEU A 120 -16.44 -4.52 -3.97
N GLY A 121 -16.90 -5.62 -4.54
CA GLY A 121 -16.55 -6.10 -5.88
C GLY A 121 -15.25 -6.89 -5.95
N PHE A 122 -14.72 -7.35 -4.81
CA PHE A 122 -13.63 -8.32 -4.83
C PHE A 122 -14.16 -9.72 -5.16
N THR A 123 -13.37 -10.47 -5.93
CA THR A 123 -13.66 -11.86 -6.26
C THR A 123 -12.76 -12.80 -5.46
N GLN A 124 -13.27 -13.96 -5.08
CA GLN A 124 -12.45 -14.96 -4.40
C GLN A 124 -11.35 -15.44 -5.35
N SER A 125 -10.11 -15.45 -4.85
CA SER A 125 -8.92 -15.86 -5.61
C SER A 125 -8.62 -17.35 -5.36
N TYR A 126 -7.36 -17.75 -5.50
CA TYR A 126 -6.91 -19.15 -5.46
C TYR A 126 -7.10 -19.87 -4.12
N THR A 127 -7.29 -19.15 -3.01
CA THR A 127 -7.64 -19.75 -1.71
C THR A 127 -8.94 -19.16 -1.15
N PRO A 128 -9.66 -19.88 -0.27
CA PRO A 128 -10.90 -19.40 0.32
C PRO A 128 -10.79 -18.06 1.05
N TYR A 129 -9.61 -17.72 1.54
CA TYR A 129 -9.35 -16.54 2.37
C TYR A 129 -8.74 -15.36 1.61
N LYS A 130 -8.54 -15.50 0.30
CA LYS A 130 -7.94 -14.47 -0.56
C LYS A 130 -8.94 -13.93 -1.56
N PHE A 131 -8.93 -12.62 -1.70
CA PHE A 131 -9.89 -11.86 -2.50
C PHE A 131 -9.14 -10.85 -3.35
N ALA A 132 -9.34 -10.85 -4.66
CA ALA A 132 -8.65 -9.96 -5.59
C ALA A 132 -9.63 -8.96 -6.22
N LYS A 133 -9.15 -7.75 -6.46
CA LYS A 133 -9.82 -6.74 -7.27
C LYS A 133 -8.78 -5.87 -7.95
N ASP A 134 -8.77 -5.88 -9.28
CA ASP A 134 -7.80 -5.17 -10.10
C ASP A 134 -6.34 -5.52 -9.70
N TRP A 135 -5.60 -4.53 -9.22
CA TRP A 135 -4.21 -4.66 -8.75
C TRP A 135 -4.10 -4.95 -7.25
N CYS A 136 -5.21 -5.17 -6.54
CA CYS A 136 -5.22 -5.32 -5.09
C CYS A 136 -5.61 -6.76 -4.70
N LEU A 137 -4.82 -7.35 -3.81
CA LEU A 137 -5.11 -8.63 -3.18
C LEU A 137 -5.30 -8.44 -1.68
N PHE A 138 -6.44 -8.89 -1.18
CA PHE A 138 -6.82 -8.85 0.21
C PHE A 138 -6.89 -10.27 0.77
N THR A 139 -6.17 -10.52 1.85
CA THR A 139 -6.12 -11.82 2.53
C THR A 139 -6.67 -11.69 3.94
N LEU A 140 -7.61 -12.56 4.29
CA LEU A 140 -8.09 -12.74 5.65
C LEU A 140 -7.25 -13.83 6.34
N LEU A 141 -6.75 -13.54 7.53
CA LEU A 141 -6.12 -14.55 8.40
C LEU A 141 -7.20 -15.04 9.36
N VAL A 142 -7.59 -16.31 9.24
CA VAL A 142 -8.74 -16.89 9.94
C VAL A 142 -8.27 -17.98 10.90
N ASP A 143 -8.82 -17.97 12.12
CA ASP A 143 -8.52 -18.98 13.15
C ASP A 143 -9.40 -20.24 13.00
N GLU A 144 -9.15 -21.25 13.84
CA GLU A 144 -9.91 -22.51 13.85
C GLU A 144 -11.40 -22.32 14.18
N LYS A 145 -11.77 -21.19 14.78
CA LYS A 145 -13.16 -20.83 15.13
C LYS A 145 -13.85 -20.01 14.04
N ASN A 146 -13.24 -19.90 12.85
CA ASN A 146 -13.72 -19.09 11.73
C ASN A 146 -13.81 -17.59 12.03
N ASN A 147 -12.98 -17.06 12.93
CA ASN A 147 -12.85 -15.63 13.16
C ASN A 147 -11.60 -15.08 12.48
N VAL A 148 -11.72 -13.88 11.94
CA VAL A 148 -10.58 -13.13 11.42
C VAL A 148 -9.71 -12.72 12.60
N PHE A 149 -8.45 -13.14 12.65
CA PHE A 149 -7.47 -12.67 13.64
C PHE A 149 -6.47 -11.68 13.05
N GLY A 150 -6.48 -11.50 11.74
CA GLY A 150 -5.66 -10.51 11.06
C GLY A 150 -5.99 -10.38 9.58
N MET A 151 -5.41 -9.38 8.95
CA MET A 151 -5.68 -9.03 7.57
C MET A 151 -4.39 -8.60 6.89
N THR A 152 -4.29 -8.91 5.61
CA THR A 152 -3.22 -8.44 4.74
C THR A 152 -3.83 -7.81 3.51
N ILE A 153 -3.34 -6.63 3.13
CA ILE A 153 -3.60 -6.02 1.83
C ILE A 153 -2.28 -5.85 1.08
N GLU A 154 -2.24 -6.29 -0.18
CA GLU A 154 -1.03 -6.28 -1.01
C GLU A 154 -1.32 -5.82 -2.43
N VAL A 155 -0.32 -5.15 -3.02
CA VAL A 155 -0.31 -4.77 -4.43
C VAL A 155 0.14 -5.98 -5.25
N LEU A 156 -0.68 -6.36 -6.22
CA LEU A 156 -0.33 -7.29 -7.28
C LEU A 156 0.50 -6.54 -8.33
N ASP A 157 1.64 -7.11 -8.69
CA ASP A 157 2.49 -6.61 -9.77
C ASP A 157 1.77 -6.66 -11.13
#